data_AF-A0A917NEU9-F1
#
_entry.id   AF-A0A917NEU9-F1
#
_cell.length_a   1.000
_cell.length_b   1.000
_cell.length_c   1.000
_cell.angle_alpha   90.00
_cell.angle_beta   90.00
_cell.angle_gamma   90.00
#
_symmetry.space_group_name_H-M   'P 1'
#
loop_
_entity.id
_entity.type
_entity.pdbx_description
1 polymer ?
#
loop_
_entity_poly.entity_id
_entity_poly.type
_entity_poly.pdbx_seq_one_letter_code
_entity_poly.pdbx_strand_id
1 'polypeptide(L)' 'MHNLTAYVHGDATARLWGQKPVGLPDFAGYAAGLRIVDAHCAVSGLSAAQSVALSAREILANAGVPTNA' A
#
# COMPACT_ATOMS: atom_id res chain seq x y z
N MET A 1 14.49 3.37 -2.46
CA MET A 1 13.32 3.09 -1.60
C MET A 1 13.76 2.97 -0.15
N HIS A 2 13.93 4.10 0.55
CA HIS A 2 14.52 4.09 1.90
C HIS A 2 13.57 3.51 2.97
N ASN A 3 12.25 3.58 2.77
CA ASN A 3 11.25 3.09 3.72
C ASN A 3 10.77 1.66 3.46
N LEU A 4 11.35 0.93 2.50
CA LEU A 4 10.84 -0.39 2.12
C LEU A 4 10.79 -1.35 3.30
N THR A 5 11.86 -1.42 4.10
CA THR A 5 11.94 -2.35 5.23
C THR A 5 10.84 -2.09 6.25
N ALA A 6 10.61 -0.83 6.64
CA ALA A 6 9.56 -0.49 7.58
C ALA A 6 8.16 -0.69 6.99
N TYR A 7 7.98 -0.43 5.70
CA TYR A 7 6.71 -0.66 5.00
C TYR A 7 6.32 -2.14 4.92
N VAL A 8 7.28 -3.02 4.63
CA VAL A 8 7.04 -4.47 4.46
C VAL A 8 7.08 -5.21 5.79
N HIS A 9 8.06 -4.92 6.64
CA HIS A 9 8.37 -5.72 7.82
C HIS A 9 8.08 -5.02 9.15
N GLY A 10 7.65 -3.76 9.14
CA GLY A 10 7.35 -3.01 10.35
C GLY A 10 8.59 -2.55 11.13
N ASP A 11 8.32 -1.88 12.25
CA ASP A 11 9.33 -1.23 13.08
C ASP A 11 10.28 -2.21 13.78
N ALA A 12 9.83 -3.44 14.08
CA ALA A 12 10.67 -4.44 14.73
C ALA A 12 11.87 -4.81 13.84
N THR A 13 11.62 -5.13 12.57
CA THR A 13 12.69 -5.42 11.61
C THR A 13 13.47 -4.17 11.20
N ALA A 14 12.82 -3.00 11.10
CA ALA A 14 13.53 -1.74 10.82
C ALA A 14 14.64 -1.48 11.85
N ARG A 15 14.37 -1.70 13.15
CA ARG A 15 15.38 -1.57 14.22
C ARG A 15 16.53 -2.56 14.08
N LEU A 16 16.24 -3.82 13.74
CA LEU A 16 17.27 -4.84 13.52
C LEU A 16 18.21 -4.48 12.36
N TRP A 17 17.73 -3.71 11.39
CA TRP A 17 18.49 -3.27 10.22
C TRP A 17 19.13 -1.88 10.40
N GLY A 18 19.09 -1.31 11.61
CA GLY A 18 19.61 0.03 11.88
C GLY A 18 18.84 1.16 11.18
N GLN A 19 17.61 0.89 10.73
CA GLN A 19 16.72 1.87 10.11
C GLN A 19 15.87 2.56 11.18
N LYS A 20 15.44 3.80 10.90
CA LYS A 20 14.58 4.56 11.80
C LYS A 20 13.16 3.97 11.79
N PRO A 21 12.58 3.59 12.95
CA PRO A 21 11.19 3.18 13.04
C PRO A 21 10.25 4.36 12.74
N VAL A 22 9.09 4.06 12.15
CA VAL A 22 8.11 5.06 11.69
C VAL A 22 6.72 4.87 12.29
N GLY A 23 6.57 3.96 13.26
CA GLY A 23 5.32 3.68 13.96
C GLY A 23 4.44 2.64 13.25
N LEU A 24 5.01 1.82 12.36
CA LEU A 24 4.25 0.82 11.62
C LEU A 24 4.38 -0.57 12.28
N PRO A 25 3.26 -1.29 12.48
CA PRO A 25 3.32 -2.70 12.83
C PRO A 25 3.85 -3.52 11.65
N ASP A 26 4.24 -4.76 11.94
CA ASP A 26 4.68 -5.70 10.92
C ASP A 26 3.60 -5.86 9.84
N PHE A 27 4.03 -5.89 8.58
CA PHE A 27 3.15 -6.08 7.42
C PHE A 27 2.05 -5.02 7.23
N ALA A 28 2.18 -3.83 7.84
CA ALA A 28 1.20 -2.75 7.71
C ALA A 28 0.87 -2.38 6.25
N GLY A 29 1.85 -2.49 5.34
CA GLY A 29 1.66 -2.26 3.92
C GLY A 29 0.62 -3.18 3.27
N TYR A 30 0.47 -4.43 3.72
CA TYR A 30 -0.55 -5.35 3.20
C TYR A 30 -1.95 -4.93 3.63
N ALA A 31 -2.13 -4.54 4.89
CA ALA A 31 -3.41 -4.07 5.38
C ALA A 31 -3.83 -2.77 4.67
N ALA A 32 -2.88 -1.83 4.48
CA ALA A 32 -3.13 -0.62 3.72
C ALA A 32 -3.49 -0.91 2.25
N GLY A 33 -2.74 -1.79 1.59
CA GLY A 33 -2.99 -2.23 0.22
C GLY A 33 -4.37 -2.85 0.05
N LEU A 34 -4.81 -3.69 0.99
CA LEU A 34 -6.15 -4.29 0.94
C LEU A 34 -7.26 -3.23 0.96
N ARG A 35 -7.16 -2.21 1.83
CA ARG A 35 -8.17 -1.14 1.87
C ARG A 35 -8.22 -0.32 0.57
N ILE A 36 -7.06 -0.12 -0.06
CA ILE A 36 -6.98 0.57 -1.35
C ILE A 36 -7.66 -0.27 -2.44
N VAL A 37 -7.39 -1.57 -2.49
CA VAL A 37 -8.02 -2.50 -3.45
C VAL A 37 -9.53 -2.55 -3.23
N ASP A 38 -10.00 -2.67 -1.99
CA ASP A 38 -11.42 -2.69 -1.67
C ASP A 38 -12.13 -1.41 -2.12
N ALA A 39 -11.53 -0.24 -1.84
CA ALA A 39 -12.07 1.06 -2.24
C ALA A 39 -12.12 1.21 -3.77
N HIS A 40 -11.05 0.83 -4.49
CA HIS A 40 -11.02 0.83 -5.95
C HIS A 40 -12.09 -0.08 -6.55
N CYS A 41 -12.23 -1.31 -6.05
CA CYS A 41 -13.24 -2.25 -6.55
C CYS A 41 -14.66 -1.73 -6.29
N ALA A 42 -14.90 -1.12 -5.12
CA ALA A 42 -16.20 -0.55 -4.79
C ALA A 42 -16.60 0.63 -5.69
N VAL A 43 -15.66 1.51 -6.04
CA VAL A 43 -15.91 2.68 -6.89
C VAL A 43 -16.00 2.32 -8.37
N SER A 44 -15.10 1.46 -8.85
CA SER A 44 -15.03 1.10 -10.28
C SER A 44 -16.00 0.00 -10.68
N GLY A 45 -16.48 -0.81 -9.73
CA GLY A 45 -17.24 -2.03 -10.00
C GLY A 45 -16.40 -3.18 -10.58
N LEU A 46 -15.09 -3.00 -10.72
CA LEU A 46 -14.17 -4.02 -11.22
C LEU A 46 -13.75 -4.96 -10.09
N SER A 47 -13.45 -6.21 -10.45
CA SER A 47 -12.69 -7.10 -9.57
C SER A 47 -11.21 -6.75 -9.57
N ALA A 48 -10.49 -7.23 -8.55
CA ALA A 48 -9.04 -7.14 -8.49
C ALA A 48 -8.37 -7.78 -9.73
N ALA A 49 -8.88 -8.93 -10.20
CA ALA A 49 -8.34 -9.62 -11.37
C ALA A 49 -8.49 -8.83 -12.68
N GLN A 50 -9.60 -8.10 -12.84
CA GLN A 50 -9.80 -7.21 -13.99
C GLN A 50 -8.91 -5.97 -13.93
N SER A 51 -8.43 -5.61 -12.74
CA SER A 51 -7.68 -4.37 -12.49
C SER A 51 -6.16 -4.51 -12.66
N VAL A 52 -5.63 -5.71 -12.92
CA VAL A 52 -4.18 -5.99 -12.93
C VAL A 52 -3.39 -5.22 -14.00
N ALA A 53 -4.05 -4.80 -15.08
CA ALA A 53 -3.43 -4.04 -16.17
C ALA A 53 -3.61 -2.53 -16.03
N LEU A 54 -4.33 -2.05 -15.00
CA LEU A 54 -4.56 -0.64 -14.78
C LEU A 54 -3.29 0.04 -14.26
N SER A 55 -3.20 1.34 -14.52
CA SER A 55 -2.14 2.14 -13.95
C SER A 55 -2.30 2.29 -12.44
N ALA A 56 -1.19 2.43 -11.71
CA ALA A 56 -1.23 2.72 -10.28
C ALA A 56 -1.97 4.05 -9.99
N ARG A 57 -1.81 5.06 -10.86
CA ARG A 57 -2.53 6.34 -10.75
C ARG A 57 -4.04 6.13 -10.72
N GLU A 58 -4.57 5.30 -11.62
CA GLU A 58 -6.01 5.04 -11.72
C GLU A 58 -6.55 4.32 -10.49
N ILE A 59 -5.86 3.27 -10.02
CA ILE A 59 -6.24 2.54 -8.82
C ILE A 59 -6.26 3.46 -7.59
N LEU A 60 -5.20 4.26 -7.41
CA LEU A 60 -5.07 5.17 -6.28
C LEU A 60 -6.12 6.31 -6.33
N ALA A 61 -6.42 6.84 -7.52
CA ALA A 61 -7.46 7.85 -7.69
C ALA A 61 -8.84 7.32 -7.32
N ASN A 62 -9.21 6.11 -7.77
CA ASN A 62 -10.48 5.49 -7.42
C ASN A 62 -10.58 5.19 -5.91
N ALA A 63 -9.47 4.82 -5.29
CA ALA A 63 -9.39 4.59 -3.85
C ALA A 63 -9.37 5.88 -3.00
N GLY A 64 -9.38 7.07 -3.64
CA GLY A 64 -9.32 8.36 -2.94
C GLY A 64 -7.97 8.65 -2.29
N VAL A 65 -6.88 8.01 -2.76
CA VAL A 65 -5.52 8.26 -2.28
C VAL A 65 -4.88 9.38 -3.12
N PRO A 66 -4.51 10.53 -2.52
CA PRO A 66 -3.80 11.58 -3.24
C PRO A 66 -2.49 11.04 -3.82
N THR A 67 -2.28 11.24 -5.12
CA THR A 67 -1.14 10.64 -5.82
C THR A 67 -0.58 11.53 -6.92
N ASN A 68 0.75 11.47 -7.09
CA ASN A 68 1.48 12.02 -8.23
C ASN A 68 2.07 10.92 -9.12
N ALA A 69 1.73 9.65 -8.83
CA ALA A 69 2.20 8.47 -9.57
C ALA A 69 1.91 8.57 -11.07
#